data_AF-A0A3A4ZFB1-F1
#
_entry.id   AF-A0A3A4ZFB1-F1
#
_cell.length_a   1.000
_cell.length_b   1.000
_cell.length_c   1.000
_cell.angle_alpha   90.00
_cell.angle_beta   90.00
_cell.angle_gamma   90.00
#
_symmetry.space_group_name_H-M   'P 1'
#
loop_
_entity.id
_entity.type
_entity.pdbx_description
1 polymer ?
#
loop_
_entity_poly.entity_id
_entity_poly.type
_entity_poly.pdbx_seq_one_letter_code
_entity_poly.pdbx_strand_id
1 'polypeptide(L)' 'MMILKKILSFVLIVLLLLLDYAALDDITTGNEINYYLEYLILLASFSIFAIMIYKFFKDKK' A
#
# COMPACT_ATOMS: atom_id res chain seq x y z
N MET A 1 8.24 -22.91 -5.25
CA MET A 1 7.17 -21.96 -5.66
C MET A 1 6.62 -21.10 -4.51
N MET A 2 6.43 -21.62 -3.28
CA MET A 2 5.88 -20.84 -2.15
C MET A 2 6.78 -19.69 -1.67
N ILE A 3 8.11 -19.88 -1.68
CA ILE A 3 9.07 -18.88 -1.19
C ILE A 3 9.05 -17.63 -2.06
N LEU A 4 9.05 -17.80 -3.40
CA LEU A 4 8.98 -16.68 -4.33
C LEU A 4 7.70 -15.85 -4.16
N LYS A 5 6.55 -16.50 -3.97
CA LYS A 5 5.27 -15.81 -3.71
C LYS A 5 5.34 -14.97 -2.43
N LYS A 6 5.92 -15.52 -1.36
CA LYS A 6 6.10 -14.80 -0.08
C LYS A 6 7.05 -13.61 -0.22
N ILE A 7 8.17 -13.77 -0.93
CA ILE A 7 9.10 -12.68 -1.21
C ILE A 7 8.40 -11.59 -2.03
N LEU A 8 7.65 -11.96 -3.07
CA LEU A 8 6.94 -11.01 -3.92
C LEU A 8 5.87 -10.24 -3.13
N SER A 9 5.10 -10.91 -2.27
CA SER A 9 4.17 -10.26 -1.35
C SER A 9 4.89 -9.31 -0.39
N PHE A 10 6.04 -9.72 0.16
CA PHE A 10 6.81 -8.88 1.07
C PHE A 10 7.34 -7.61 0.38
N VAL A 11 7.93 -7.76 -0.82
CA VAL A 11 8.42 -6.64 -1.62
C VAL A 11 7.28 -5.69 -1.97
N LEU A 12 6.11 -6.22 -2.37
CA LEU A 12 4.94 -5.40 -2.66
C LEU A 12 4.49 -4.59 -1.43
N ILE A 13 4.43 -5.21 -0.25
CA ILE A 13 4.06 -4.53 1.01
C ILE A 13 5.05 -3.41 1.31
N VAL A 14 6.36 -3.69 1.23
CA VAL A 14 7.39 -2.68 1.49
C VAL A 14 7.29 -1.51 0.52
N LEU A 15 7.07 -1.78 -0.78
CA LEU A 15 6.91 -0.73 -1.77
C LEU A 15 5.67 0.14 -1.51
N LEU A 16 4.53 -0.46 -1.17
CA LEU A 16 3.31 0.28 -0.83
C LEU A 16 3.52 1.14 0.42
N LEU A 17 4.19 0.63 1.45
CA LEU A 17 4.48 1.40 2.66
C LEU A 17 5.41 2.59 2.40
N LEU A 18 6.43 2.42 1.54
CA LEU A 18 7.30 3.53 1.15
C LEU A 18 6.54 4.59 0.35
N LEU A 19 5.63 4.16 -0.53
CA LEU A 19 4.80 5.06 -1.32
C LEU A 19 3.81 5.83 -0.44
N ASP A 20 3.15 5.15 0.50
CA ASP A 20 2.25 5.78 1.47
C ASP A 20 2.99 6.76 2.39
N TYR A 21 4.22 6.41 2.80
CA TYR A 21 5.06 7.31 3.58
C TYR A 21 5.38 8.58 2.81
N ALA A 22 5.79 8.46 1.54
CA ALA A 22 6.08 9.62 0.69
C ALA A 22 4.83 10.50 0.52
N ALA A 23 3.69 9.91 0.18
CA ALA A 23 2.44 10.65 0.01
C ALA A 23 1.99 11.35 1.29
N LEU A 24 2.14 10.70 2.46
CA LEU A 24 1.83 11.32 3.75
C LEU A 24 2.82 12.42 4.11
N ASP A 25 4.11 12.25 3.83
CA ASP A 25 5.12 13.29 4.03
C ASP A 25 4.76 14.53 3.21
N ASP A 26 4.45 14.36 1.93
CA ASP A 26 4.05 15.45 1.04
C ASP A 26 2.74 16.13 1.49
N ILE A 27 1.74 15.37 1.93
CA ILE A 27 0.48 15.92 2.49
C ILE A 27 0.74 16.70 3.79
N THR A 28 1.60 16.19 4.69
CA THR A 28 1.76 16.75 6.04
C THR A 28 2.74 17.92 6.10
N THR A 29 3.76 17.91 5.25
CA THR A 29 4.72 19.01 5.10
C THR A 29 4.19 20.13 4.21
N GLY A 30 3.17 19.84 3.39
CA GLY A 30 2.62 20.77 2.41
C GLY A 30 3.61 21.06 1.28
N ASN A 31 4.51 20.12 1.02
CA ASN A 31 5.59 20.25 0.04
C ASN A 31 5.09 20.10 -1.40
N GLU A 32 3.96 19.41 -1.60
CA GLU A 32 3.34 19.20 -2.91
C GLU A 32 2.14 20.12 -3.16
N ILE A 33 1.92 20.43 -4.44
CA ILE A 33 0.78 21.24 -4.89
C ILE A 33 -0.43 20.32 -5.19
N ASN A 34 -0.19 19.07 -5.59
CA ASN A 34 -1.25 18.18 -6.05
C ASN A 34 -1.69 17.15 -5.01
N TYR A 35 -2.42 17.60 -4.00
CA TYR A 35 -3.01 16.73 -2.96
C TYR A 35 -3.93 15.62 -3.52
N TYR A 36 -4.56 15.83 -4.68
CA TYR A 36 -5.44 14.80 -5.25
C TYR A 36 -4.68 13.53 -5.63
N LEU A 37 -3.46 13.67 -6.14
CA LEU A 37 -2.63 12.53 -6.50
C LEU A 37 -2.18 11.77 -5.24
N GLU A 38 -1.77 12.49 -4.20
CA GLU A 38 -1.36 11.88 -2.93
C GLU A 38 -2.50 11.12 -2.25
N TYR A 39 -3.70 11.71 -2.18
CA TYR A 39 -4.86 11.00 -1.64
C TYR A 39 -5.27 9.79 -2.51
N LEU A 40 -5.07 9.86 -3.82
CA LEU A 40 -5.33 8.73 -4.72
C LEU A 40 -4.34 7.59 -4.48
N ILE A 41 -3.06 7.89 -4.24
CA ILE A 41 -2.05 6.91 -3.83
C ILE A 41 -2.50 6.18 -2.56
N LEU A 42 -2.87 6.93 -1.51
CA LEU A 42 -3.32 6.34 -0.25
C LEU A 42 -4.58 5.49 -0.42
N LEU A 43 -5.54 5.94 -1.22
CA LEU A 43 -6.77 5.20 -1.50
C LEU A 43 -6.50 3.89 -2.25
N ALA A 44 -5.57 3.92 -3.22
CA ALA A 44 -5.15 2.74 -3.97
C ALA A 44 -4.45 1.72 -3.05
N SER A 45 -3.50 2.19 -2.21
CA SER A 45 -2.81 1.35 -1.24
C SER A 45 -3.78 0.72 -0.23
N PHE A 46 -4.69 1.52 0.33
CA PHE A 46 -5.74 1.04 1.23
C PHE A 46 -6.59 -0.07 0.59
N SER A 47 -6.99 0.10 -0.68
CA SER A 47 -7.79 -0.89 -1.41
C SER A 47 -7.02 -2.20 -1.61
N ILE A 48 -5.72 -2.13 -1.93
CA ILE A 48 -4.86 -3.31 -2.09
C ILE A 48 -4.72 -4.05 -0.75
N PHE A 49 -4.43 -3.34 0.33
CA PHE A 49 -4.33 -3.94 1.66
C PHE A 49 -5.66 -4.56 2.11
N ALA A 50 -6.79 -3.89 1.88
CA ALA A 50 -8.11 -4.43 2.20
C ALA A 50 -8.37 -5.77 1.49
N ILE A 51 -8.03 -5.87 0.20
CA ILE A 51 -8.15 -7.12 -0.58
C ILE A 51 -7.20 -8.20 -0.04
N MET A 52 -5.96 -7.86 0.28
CA MET A 52 -4.98 -8.80 0.84
C MET A 52 -5.44 -9.36 2.19
N ILE A 53 -5.92 -8.48 3.08
CA ILE A 53 -6.47 -8.85 4.39
C ILE A 53 -7.71 -9.71 4.22
N TYR A 54 -8.65 -9.32 3.35
CA TYR A 54 -9.85 -10.11 3.07
C TYR A 54 -9.51 -11.53 2.60
N LYS A 55 -8.58 -11.68 1.65
CA LYS A 55 -8.11 -12.99 1.17
C LYS A 55 -7.48 -13.81 2.30
N PHE A 56 -6.63 -13.18 3.12
CA PHE A 56 -5.99 -13.85 4.25
C PHE A 56 -6.99 -14.42 5.26
N PHE A 57 -8.07 -13.68 5.56
CA PHE A 57 -9.13 -14.18 6.44
C PHE A 57 -10.04 -15.21 5.77
N LYS A 58 -10.33 -15.06 4.47
CA LYS A 58 -11.11 -16.04 3.72
C LYS A 58 -10.40 -17.39 3.63
N ASP A 59 -9.09 -17.40 3.38
CA ASP A 59 -8.30 -18.63 3.24
C ASP A 59 -8.10 -19.37 4.57
N LYS A 60 -8.36 -18.71 5.71
CA LYS A 60 -8.28 -19.30 7.05
C LYS A 60 -9.61 -19.88 7.56
N LYS A 61 -10.71 -19.62 6.86
CA LYS A 61 -12.07 -20.05 7.24
C LYS A 61 -12.46 -21.30 6.46
#